data_AF-R6DTS1-F1
#
_entry.id   AF-R6DTS1-F1
#
_cell.length_a   1.000
_cell.length_b   1.000
_cell.length_c   1.000
_cell.angle_alpha   90.00
_cell.angle_beta   90.00
_cell.angle_gamma   90.00
#
_symmetry.space_group_name_H-M   'P 1'
#
loop_
_entity.id
_entity.type
_entity.pdbx_description
1 polymer ?
#
loop_
_entity_poly.entity_id
_entity_poly.type
_entity_poly.pdbx_seq_one_letter_code
_entity_poly.pdbx_strand_id
1 'polypeptide(L)'
;MKMIKKKEEKEVKKELFLKKALLEAQRNLQDAYTGLANVKDPDLIDCYIYEVNAANLRYQVILRDYKQLESQKKKADAISQSRNCQTASAPLFPHA
;
A
#
# COMPACT_ATOMS: atom_id res chain seq x y z
N MET A 1 22.89 -14.01 -11.88
CA MET A 1 22.08 -13.22 -10.93
C MET A 1 21.32 -12.05 -11.59
N LYS A 2 20.46 -12.29 -12.59
CA LYS A 2 19.66 -11.21 -13.24
C LYS A 2 18.19 -11.16 -12.76
N MET A 3 17.71 -12.21 -12.09
CA MET A 3 16.30 -12.36 -11.76
C MET A 3 15.86 -11.67 -10.45
N ILE A 4 16.79 -11.53 -9.49
CA ILE A 4 16.47 -10.94 -8.17
C ILE A 4 16.29 -9.41 -8.29
N LYS A 5 17.20 -8.72 -9.00
CA LYS A 5 17.15 -7.26 -9.20
C LYS A 5 15.86 -6.78 -9.90
N LYS A 6 15.35 -7.55 -10.86
CA LYS A 6 14.12 -7.20 -11.61
C LYS A 6 12.85 -7.29 -10.75
N LYS A 7 12.87 -8.07 -9.67
CA LYS A 7 11.73 -8.21 -8.75
C LYS A 7 11.66 -7.03 -7.78
N GLU A 8 12.79 -6.65 -7.18
CA GLU A 8 12.89 -5.50 -6.27
C GLU A 8 12.53 -4.18 -6.96
N GLU A 9 13.00 -3.95 -8.19
CA GLU A 9 12.71 -2.72 -8.93
C GLU A 9 11.21 -2.57 -9.26
N LYS A 10 10.51 -3.68 -9.53
CA LYS A 10 9.06 -3.68 -9.78
C LYS A 10 8.27 -3.36 -8.51
N GLU A 11 8.74 -3.85 -7.37
CA GLU A 11 8.07 -3.67 -6.08
C GLU A 11 8.20 -2.21 -5.60
N VAL A 12 9.38 -1.60 -5.76
CA VAL A 12 9.61 -0.16 -5.48
C VAL A 12 8.76 0.73 -6.40
N LYS A 13 8.67 0.42 -7.71
CA LYS A 13 7.82 1.16 -8.65
C LYS A 13 6.34 1.07 -8.26
N LYS A 14 5.87 -0.10 -7.83
CA LYS A 14 4.48 -0.30 -7.39
C LYS A 14 4.17 0.50 -6.13
N GLU A 15 5.08 0.52 -5.16
CA GLU A 15 4.92 1.31 -3.94
C GLU A 15 4.84 2.82 -4.23
N LEU A 16 5.76 3.33 -5.06
CA LEU A 16 5.78 4.74 -5.45
C LEU A 16 4.48 5.12 -6.19
N PHE A 17 4.01 4.25 -7.08
CA PHE A 17 2.74 4.44 -7.78
C PHE A 17 1.56 4.53 -6.80
N LEU A 18 1.46 3.60 -5.84
CA LEU A 18 0.38 3.60 -4.84
C LEU A 18 0.41 4.84 -3.96
N LYS A 19 1.59 5.30 -3.51
CA LYS A 19 1.72 6.54 -2.73
C LYS A 19 1.26 7.75 -3.52
N LYS A 20 1.67 7.87 -4.79
CA LYS A 20 1.24 8.96 -5.67
C LYS A 20 -0.27 8.93 -5.90
N ALA A 21 -0.82 7.75 -6.19
CA ALA A 21 -2.26 7.56 -6.42
C ALA A 21 -3.08 7.88 -5.16
N LEU A 22 -2.56 7.58 -3.96
CA LEU A 22 -3.23 7.90 -2.70
C LEU A 22 -3.32 9.41 -2.48
N LEU A 23 -2.23 10.15 -2.73
CA LEU A 23 -2.21 11.62 -2.64
C LEU A 23 -3.18 12.26 -3.64
N GLU A 24 -3.23 11.74 -4.87
CA GLU A 24 -4.17 12.19 -5.88
C GLU A 24 -5.62 11.93 -5.46
N ALA A 25 -5.92 10.73 -4.95
CA ALA A 25 -7.26 10.41 -4.46
C ALA A 25 -7.69 11.29 -3.27
N GLN A 26 -6.77 11.65 -2.38
CA GLN A 26 -7.03 12.60 -1.29
C GLN A 26 -7.36 14.00 -1.80
N ARG A 27 -6.61 14.49 -2.80
CA ARG A 27 -6.90 15.80 -3.43
C ARG A 27 -8.27 15.79 -4.09
N ASN A 28 -8.57 14.77 -4.90
CA ASN A 28 -9.86 14.64 -5.56
C ASN A 28 -11.03 14.60 -4.56
N LEU A 29 -10.85 13.92 -3.42
CA LEU A 29 -11.84 13.93 -2.34
C LEU A 29 -12.05 15.35 -1.81
N GLN A 30 -10.97 16.05 -1.49
CA GLN A 30 -11.04 17.41 -0.96
C GLN A 30 -11.66 18.39 -1.97
N ASP A 31 -11.34 18.25 -3.25
CA ASP A 31 -11.91 19.05 -4.32
C ASP A 31 -13.42 18.79 -4.46
N ALA A 32 -13.84 17.52 -4.47
CA ALA A 32 -15.26 17.14 -4.55
C ALA A 32 -16.06 17.60 -3.32
N TYR A 33 -15.49 17.47 -2.11
CA TYR A 33 -16.09 18.00 -0.88
C TYR A 33 -16.21 19.53 -0.91
N THR A 34 -15.20 20.22 -1.44
CA THR A 34 -15.24 21.68 -1.60
C THR A 34 -16.30 22.10 -2.60
N GLY A 35 -16.43 21.38 -3.72
CA GLY A 35 -17.50 21.57 -4.71
C GLY A 35 -18.88 21.41 -4.09
N LEU A 36 -19.10 20.32 -3.33
CA LEU A 36 -20.35 20.06 -2.63
C LEU A 36 -20.67 21.13 -1.58
N ALA A 37 -19.68 21.61 -0.82
CA ALA A 37 -19.89 22.63 0.21
C ALA A 37 -20.30 23.99 -0.38
N ASN A 38 -19.84 24.28 -1.61
CA ASN A 38 -20.01 25.58 -2.24
C ASN A 38 -21.11 25.56 -3.33
N VAL A 39 -21.74 24.42 -3.59
CA VAL A 39 -22.79 24.28 -4.60
C VAL A 39 -24.02 25.09 -4.19
N LYS A 40 -24.53 25.89 -5.12
CA LYS A 40 -25.76 26.68 -4.95
C LYS A 40 -26.91 26.16 -5.79
N ASP A 41 -26.58 25.33 -6.78
CA ASP A 41 -27.52 24.73 -7.69
C ASP A 41 -28.01 23.39 -7.11
N PRO A 42 -29.30 23.25 -6.77
CA PRO A 42 -29.84 22.01 -6.23
C PRO A 42 -29.71 20.84 -7.19
N ASP A 43 -29.71 21.07 -8.51
CA ASP A 43 -29.63 20.00 -9.52
C ASP A 43 -28.22 19.40 -9.61
N LEU A 44 -27.21 20.10 -9.07
CA LEU A 44 -25.82 19.63 -9.02
C LEU A 44 -25.45 18.93 -7.71
N ILE A 45 -26.31 18.98 -6.68
CA ILE A 45 -26.04 18.34 -5.39
C ILE A 45 -25.82 16.84 -5.56
N ASP A 46 -26.72 16.18 -6.30
CA ASP A 46 -26.63 14.73 -6.54
C ASP A 46 -25.35 14.38 -7.31
N CYS A 47 -24.97 15.17 -8.30
CA CYS A 47 -23.72 15.01 -9.05
C CYS A 47 -22.52 15.02 -8.09
N TYR A 48 -22.44 16.00 -7.19
CA TYR A 48 -21.34 16.08 -6.22
C TYR A 48 -21.37 14.94 -5.19
N ILE A 49 -22.54 14.47 -4.75
CA ILE A 49 -22.64 13.29 -3.88
C ILE A 49 -22.06 12.06 -4.58
N TYR A 50 -22.39 11.85 -5.86
CA TYR A 50 -21.81 10.75 -6.64
C TYR A 50 -20.31 10.92 -6.83
N GLU A 51 -19.81 12.12 -7.10
CA GLU A 51 -18.38 12.40 -7.23
C GLU A 51 -17.61 12.11 -5.94
N VAL A 52 -18.11 12.57 -4.79
CA VAL A 52 -17.52 12.29 -3.47
C VAL A 52 -17.50 10.78 -3.21
N ASN A 53 -18.59 10.07 -3.49
CA ASN A 53 -18.66 8.62 -3.30
C ASN A 53 -17.67 7.87 -4.22
N ALA A 54 -17.56 8.28 -5.48
CA ALA A 54 -16.62 7.71 -6.43
C ALA A 54 -15.16 7.96 -6.01
N ALA A 55 -14.84 9.18 -5.58
CA ALA A 55 -13.53 9.54 -5.06
C ALA A 55 -13.19 8.75 -3.79
N ASN A 56 -14.16 8.56 -2.90
CA ASN A 56 -13.99 7.78 -1.67
C ASN A 56 -13.75 6.30 -1.97
N LEU A 57 -14.51 5.71 -2.90
CA LEU A 57 -14.30 4.33 -3.33
C LEU A 57 -12.90 4.15 -3.93
N ARG A 58 -12.46 5.07 -4.80
CA ARG A 58 -11.11 5.08 -5.37
C ARG A 58 -10.05 5.12 -4.27
N TYR A 59 -10.20 6.01 -3.30
CA TYR A 59 -9.29 6.12 -2.16
C TYR A 59 -9.23 4.82 -1.35
N GLN A 60 -10.38 4.20 -1.04
CA GLN A 60 -10.44 2.96 -0.27
C GLN A 60 -9.74 1.80 -0.98
N VAL A 61 -9.92 1.65 -2.29
CA VAL A 61 -9.25 0.59 -3.07
C VAL A 61 -7.74 0.77 -3.03
N ILE A 62 -7.24 1.97 -3.31
CA ILE A 62 -5.79 2.26 -3.28
C ILE A 62 -5.22 2.03 -1.88
N LEU A 63 -5.95 2.43 -0.83
CA LEU A 63 -5.52 2.22 0.55
C LEU A 63 -5.46 0.74 0.92
N ARG A 64 -6.40 -0.08 0.45
CA ARG A 64 -6.37 -1.55 0.64
C ARG A 64 -5.14 -2.16 -0.03
N ASP A 65 -4.88 -1.79 -1.28
CA ASP A 65 -3.71 -2.27 -2.04
C ASP A 65 -2.39 -1.88 -1.37
N TYR A 66 -2.30 -0.64 -0.87
CA TYR A 66 -1.13 -0.15 -0.13
C TYR A 66 -0.91 -0.95 1.16
N LYS A 67 -1.96 -1.16 1.96
CA LYS A 67 -1.88 -1.97 3.20
C LYS A 67 -1.49 -3.42 2.92
N GLN A 68 -1.96 -3.99 1.82
CA GLN A 68 -1.61 -5.35 1.42
C GLN A 68 -0.14 -5.45 1.00
N LEU A 69 0.39 -4.44 0.29
CA LEU A 69 1.81 -4.36 -0.05
C LEU A 69 2.69 -4.27 1.20
N GLU A 70 2.34 -3.39 2.14
CA GLU A 70 3.05 -3.24 3.42
C GLU A 70 3.05 -4.54 4.24
N SER A 71 1.92 -5.25 4.25
CA SER A 71 1.80 -6.54 4.95
C SER A 71 2.67 -7.63 4.29
N GLN A 72 2.83 -7.61 2.97
CA GLN A 72 3.69 -8.55 2.25
C GLN A 72 5.17 -8.30 2.54
N LYS A 73 5.60 -7.03 2.58
CA LYS A 73 6.97 -6.65 2.97
C LYS A 73 7.30 -7.16 4.38
N LYS A 74 6.44 -6.87 5.37
CA LYS A 74 6.62 -7.32 6.76
C LYS A 74 6.76 -8.85 6.87
N LYS A 75 6.01 -9.62 6.08
CA LYS A 75 6.15 -11.09 6.03
C LYS A 75 7.49 -11.52 5.42
N ALA A 76 7.94 -10.86 4.35
CA ALA A 76 9.24 -11.16 3.74
C ALA A 76 10.39 -10.90 4.73
N ASP A 77 10.31 -9.82 5.51
CA ASP A 77 11.28 -9.45 6.55
C ASP A 77 11.25 -10.42 7.75
N ALA A 78 10.07 -10.90 8.16
CA ALA A 78 9.96 -11.91 9.21
C ALA A 78 10.53 -13.29 8.78
N ILE A 79 10.35 -13.67 7.51
CA ILE A 79 10.85 -14.94 6.96
C ILE A 79 12.37 -14.93 6.78
N SER A 80 13.00 -13.77 6.58
CA SER A 80 14.48 -13.66 6.57
C SER A 80 15.08 -13.74 7.97
N GLN A 81 14.35 -13.31 9.02
CA GLN A 81 14.79 -13.44 10.42
C GLN A 81 14.71 -14.89 10.94
N SER A 82 13.70 -15.66 10.55
CA SER A 82 13.57 -17.08 10.96
C SER A 82 14.61 -18.02 10.31
N ARG A 83 15.30 -17.61 9.24
CA ARG A 83 16.32 -18.45 8.57
C ARG A 83 17.73 -18.34 9.17
N ASN A 84 17.97 -17.39 10.07
CA ASN A 84 19.28 -17.19 10.70
C ASN A 84 19.48 -17.93 12.03
N CYS A 85 18.51 -18.71 12.53
CA CYS A 85 18.58 -19.35 13.86
C CYS A 85 19.02 -20.83 13.87
N GLN A 86 19.55 -21.39 12.78
CA GLN A 86 19.92 -22.82 12.70
C GLN A 86 21.42 -23.15 12.65
N THR A 87 22.32 -22.20 12.93
CA THR A 87 23.76 -22.51 13.04
C THR A 87 24.33 -22.08 14.38
N ALA A 88 23.86 -22.68 15.47
CA ALA A 88 24.59 -22.69 16.74
C ALA A 88 25.05 -24.13 17.01
N SER A 89 26.27 -24.40 16.54
CA SER A 89 27.23 -25.37 17.08
C SER A 89 26.70 -26.37 18.13
N ALA A 90 26.50 -27.62 17.72
CA ALA A 90 26.46 -28.74 18.65
C ALA A 90 27.86 -28.90 19.28
N PRO A 91 28.02 -28.87 20.62
CA PRO A 91 29.28 -29.23 21.24
C PRO A 91 29.51 -30.73 21.09
N LEU A 92 30.62 -31.11 20.44
CA LEU A 92 31.10 -32.49 20.47
C LEU A 92 31.50 -32.81 21.92
N PHE A 93 30.71 -33.67 22.58
CA PHE A 93 31.16 -34.31 23.81
C PHE A 93 32.28 -35.31 23.47
N PRO A 94 33.43 -35.27 24.16
CA PRO A 94 34.44 -36.32 24.01
C PRO A 94 33.93 -37.60 24.68
N HIS A 95 33.95 -38.71 23.94
CA HIS A 95 33.80 -40.04 24.54
C HIS A 95 35.00 -40.31 25.45
N ALA A 96 34.70 -40.74 26.68
CA ALA A 96 35.64 -41.30 27.63
C ALA A 96 36.05 -42.73 27.23
#